data_AF-A0A6J5GC67-F1
#
_entry.id   AF-A0A6J5GC67-F1
#
_cell.length_a   1.000
_cell.length_b   1.000
_cell.length_c   1.000
_cell.angle_alpha   90.00
_cell.angle_beta   90.00
_cell.angle_gamma   90.00
#
_symmetry.space_group_name_H-M   'P 1'
#
loop_
_entity.id
_entity.type
_entity.pdbx_description
1 polymer ?
#
loop_
_entity_poly.entity_id
_entity_poly.type
_entity_poly.pdbx_seq_one_letter_code
_entity_poly.pdbx_strand_id
1 'polypeptide(L)'
;MNEFEHGYAQADIAAFRERVTMALDEEVDRAYPARWIGKVSVTTRDGRTLHARVDEPKGDPGNTLSREELATKFVRLAAFSHAASEAEARALVERAWRIADVERVGTLFGASMAASVTTA
;
A
#
# COMPACT_ATOMS: atom_id res chain seq x y z
N MET A 1 5.24 -5.81 4.54
CA MET A 1 4.46 -6.35 3.42
C MET A 1 4.44 -7.88 3.42
N ASN A 2 4.53 -8.51 4.60
CA ASN A 2 4.39 -9.96 4.76
C ASN A 2 3.22 -10.29 5.70
N GLU A 3 2.49 -9.27 6.14
CA GLU A 3 1.42 -9.34 7.13
C GLU A 3 0.26 -10.21 6.61
N PHE A 4 -0.02 -10.16 5.30
CA PHE A 4 -1.03 -11.00 4.66
C PHE A 4 -0.57 -12.42 4.37
N GLU A 5 0.71 -12.64 4.09
CA GLU A 5 1.26 -13.98 3.81
C GLU A 5 1.38 -14.84 5.07
N HIS A 6 1.82 -14.22 6.18
CA HIS A 6 2.19 -14.96 7.39
C HIS A 6 1.48 -14.46 8.65
N GLY A 7 1.04 -13.20 8.68
CA GLY A 7 0.52 -12.54 9.88
C GLY A 7 -0.95 -12.83 10.15
N TYR A 8 -1.76 -13.04 9.11
CA TYR A 8 -3.23 -13.08 9.24
C TYR A 8 -3.78 -14.14 10.22
N ALA A 9 -3.03 -15.23 10.45
CA ALA A 9 -3.41 -16.33 11.34
C ALA A 9 -2.65 -16.36 12.67
N GLN A 10 -1.79 -15.36 12.95
CA GLN A 10 -1.10 -15.27 14.24
C GLN A 10 -2.12 -15.15 15.39
N ALA A 11 -1.82 -15.78 16.52
CA ALA A 11 -2.79 -15.99 17.60
C ALA A 11 -3.33 -14.68 18.18
N ASP A 12 -2.49 -13.65 18.29
CA ASP A 12 -2.86 -12.32 18.77
C ASP A 12 -3.75 -11.57 17.77
N ILE A 13 -3.44 -11.63 16.47
CA ILE A 13 -4.27 -11.06 15.38
C ILE A 13 -5.62 -11.77 15.32
N ALA A 14 -5.64 -13.10 15.35
CA ALA A 14 -6.87 -13.89 15.37
C ALA A 14 -7.73 -13.53 16.59
N ALA A 15 -7.14 -13.49 17.78
CA ALA A 15 -7.84 -13.10 19.01
C ALA A 15 -8.35 -11.65 18.99
N PHE A 16 -7.65 -10.73 18.30
CA PHE A 16 -8.13 -9.36 18.11
C PHE A 16 -9.30 -9.31 17.13
N ARG A 17 -9.23 -10.07 16.02
CA ARG A 17 -10.29 -10.14 15.00
C ARG A 17 -11.64 -10.57 15.58
N GLU A 18 -11.66 -11.47 16.56
CA GLU A 18 -12.89 -11.88 17.27
C GLU A 18 -13.60 -10.72 18.00
N ARG A 19 -12.94 -9.57 18.17
CA ARG A 19 -13.49 -8.34 18.77
C ARG A 19 -13.92 -7.30 17.74
N VAL A 20 -13.74 -7.58 16.45
CA VAL A 20 -14.05 -6.66 15.35
C VAL A 20 -15.37 -7.07 14.72
N THR A 21 -16.30 -6.12 14.63
CA THR A 21 -17.58 -6.30 13.93
C THR A 21 -17.72 -5.27 12.83
N MET A 22 -18.27 -5.69 11.69
CA MET A 22 -18.62 -4.78 10.60
C MET A 22 -20.06 -4.32 10.78
N ALA A 23 -20.29 -3.03 10.59
CA ALA A 23 -21.61 -2.43 10.64
C ALA A 23 -21.87 -1.68 9.33
N LEU A 24 -23.07 -1.84 8.78
CA LEU A 24 -23.53 -1.00 7.69
C LEU A 24 -23.87 0.38 8.27
N ASP A 25 -23.20 1.41 7.76
CA ASP A 25 -23.45 2.81 8.12
C ASP A 25 -24.06 3.52 6.90
N GLU A 26 -25.30 3.99 7.02
CA GLU A 26 -26.04 4.56 5.89
C GLU A 26 -25.37 5.81 5.30
N GLU A 27 -24.62 6.57 6.11
CA GLU A 27 -23.89 7.73 5.61
C GLU A 27 -22.72 7.30 4.72
N VAL A 28 -21.97 6.28 5.14
CA VAL A 28 -20.87 5.69 4.36
C VAL A 28 -21.40 5.10 3.05
N ASP A 29 -22.49 4.33 3.12
CA ASP A 29 -23.11 3.68 1.97
C ASP A 29 -23.60 4.70 0.93
N ARG A 30 -24.36 5.72 1.36
CA ARG A 30 -24.86 6.78 0.45
C ARG A 30 -23.76 7.64 -0.16
N ALA A 31 -22.60 7.76 0.49
CA ALA A 31 -21.50 8.57 -0.02
C ALA A 31 -20.71 7.89 -1.14
N TYR A 32 -20.81 6.56 -1.26
CA TYR A 32 -20.15 5.80 -2.32
C TYR A 32 -20.85 5.98 -3.69
N PRO A 33 -20.12 6.03 -4.83
CA PRO A 33 -18.66 5.97 -4.98
C PRO A 33 -17.95 7.32 -4.87
N ALA A 34 -18.68 8.41 -4.63
CA ALA A 34 -18.11 9.76 -4.61
C ALA A 34 -17.09 9.97 -3.48
N ARG A 35 -17.26 9.28 -2.35
CA ARG A 35 -16.30 9.26 -1.23
C ARG A 35 -16.17 7.88 -0.63
N TRP A 36 -14.96 7.56 -0.19
CA TRP A 36 -14.60 6.29 0.42
C TRP A 36 -14.37 6.49 1.92
N ILE A 37 -15.44 6.84 2.64
CA ILE A 37 -15.37 7.18 4.06
C ILE A 37 -15.05 5.94 4.90
N GLY A 38 -14.01 6.04 5.73
CA GLY A 38 -13.71 5.08 6.79
C GLY A 38 -14.17 5.57 8.15
N LYS A 39 -14.93 4.75 8.90
CA LYS A 39 -15.30 5.02 10.29
C LYS A 39 -14.91 3.84 11.17
N VAL A 40 -14.38 4.12 12.36
CA VAL A 40 -14.11 3.10 13.39
C VAL A 40 -14.54 3.63 14.75
N SER A 41 -15.18 2.76 15.53
CA SER A 41 -15.43 2.98 16.95
C SER A 41 -14.72 1.89 17.75
N VAL A 42 -13.99 2.27 18.79
CA VAL A 42 -13.25 1.35 19.66
C VAL A 42 -13.70 1.54 21.09
N THR A 43 -14.22 0.49 21.70
CA THR A 43 -14.47 0.45 23.15
C THR A 43 -13.24 -0.11 23.86
N THR A 44 -12.63 0.68 24.74
CA THR A 44 -11.44 0.31 25.50
C THR A 44 -11.82 -0.45 26.78
N ARG A 45 -10.84 -1.14 27.37
CA ARG A 45 -11.06 -1.96 28.59
C ARG A 45 -11.47 -1.14 29.82
N ASP A 46 -11.13 0.15 29.85
CA ASP A 46 -11.55 1.09 30.89
C ASP A 46 -12.93 1.71 30.62
N GLY A 47 -13.65 1.22 29.61
CA GLY A 47 -15.03 1.60 29.31
C GLY A 47 -15.19 2.83 28.42
N ARG A 48 -14.11 3.49 28.00
CA ARG A 48 -14.21 4.62 27.05
C ARG A 48 -14.54 4.12 25.65
N THR A 49 -15.22 4.97 24.88
CA THR A 49 -15.39 4.77 23.44
C THR A 49 -14.64 5.86 22.68
N LEU A 50 -13.75 5.44 21.79
CA LEU A 50 -12.99 6.32 20.91
C LEU A 50 -13.55 6.18 19.49
N HIS A 51 -13.61 7.29 18.77
CA HIS A 51 -14.09 7.32 17.38
C HIS A 51 -13.01 7.88 16.48
N ALA A 52 -12.90 7.31 15.28
CA ALA A 52 -12.06 7.82 14.21
C ALA A 52 -12.84 7.83 12.90
N ARG A 53 -12.61 8.86 12.10
CA ARG A 53 -13.20 9.04 10.78
C ARG A 53 -12.14 9.52 9.79
N VAL A 54 -12.19 8.98 8.59
CA VAL A 54 -11.39 9.41 7.44
C VAL A 54 -12.34 9.62 6.27
N ASP A 55 -12.51 10.88 5.85
CA ASP A 55 -13.36 11.23 4.71
C ASP A 55 -12.68 11.01 3.36
N GLU A 56 -11.39 11.31 3.28
CA GLU A 56 -10.56 11.19 2.08
C GLU A 56 -9.31 10.36 2.41
N PRO A 57 -9.30 9.04 2.13
CA PRO A 57 -8.15 8.19 2.41
C PRO A 57 -6.92 8.61 1.59
N LYS A 58 -5.74 8.29 2.14
CA LYS A 58 -4.48 8.61 1.48
C LYS A 58 -4.37 7.87 0.15
N GLY A 59 -4.24 8.62 -0.94
CA GLY A 59 -4.26 8.12 -2.32
C GLY A 59 -5.43 8.66 -3.14
N ASP A 60 -6.49 9.16 -2.51
CA ASP A 60 -7.61 9.80 -3.20
C ASP A 60 -7.19 11.12 -3.87
N PRO A 61 -7.94 11.60 -4.88
CA PRO A 61 -7.62 12.86 -5.56
C PRO A 61 -7.48 14.07 -4.63
N GLY A 62 -8.25 14.12 -3.53
CA GLY A 62 -8.16 15.19 -2.53
C GLY A 62 -7.09 14.98 -1.44
N ASN A 63 -6.55 13.76 -1.31
CA ASN A 63 -5.50 13.40 -0.34
C ASN A 63 -4.41 12.55 -1.01
N THR A 64 -3.76 13.10 -2.03
CA THR A 64 -2.78 12.37 -2.84
C THR A 64 -1.53 11.99 -2.05
N LEU A 65 -0.88 10.91 -2.46
CA LEU A 65 0.47 10.59 -2.01
C LEU A 65 1.47 11.63 -2.53
N SER A 66 2.38 12.08 -1.67
CA SER A 66 3.55 12.86 -2.07
C SER A 66 4.48 12.01 -2.95
N ARG A 67 5.42 12.68 -3.63
CA ARG A 67 6.42 11.97 -4.45
C ARG A 67 7.26 10.98 -3.64
N GLU A 68 7.64 11.35 -2.42
CA GLU A 68 8.41 10.49 -1.52
C GLU A 68 7.60 9.26 -1.09
N GLU A 69 6.31 9.43 -0.78
CA GLU A 69 5.42 8.32 -0.42
C GLU A 69 5.19 7.38 -1.61
N LEU A 70 5.04 7.93 -2.83
CA LEU A 70 4.96 7.14 -4.06
C LEU A 70 6.25 6.36 -4.32
N ALA A 71 7.42 6.99 -4.17
CA ALA A 71 8.72 6.34 -4.30
C ALA A 71 8.87 5.18 -3.32
N THR A 72 8.56 5.45 -2.05
CA THR A 72 8.63 4.47 -0.96
C THR A 72 7.69 3.29 -1.24
N LYS A 73 6.46 3.56 -1.69
CA LYS A 73 5.50 2.53 -2.07
C LYS A 73 6.03 1.68 -3.23
N PHE A 74 6.55 2.31 -4.27
CA PHE A 74 7.09 1.62 -5.44
C PHE A 74 8.25 0.69 -5.07
N VAL A 75 9.25 1.20 -4.33
CA VAL A 75 10.42 0.41 -3.89
C VAL A 75 9.98 -0.79 -3.05
N ARG A 76 9.04 -0.59 -2.11
CA ARG A 76 8.51 -1.69 -1.29
C ARG A 76 7.79 -2.75 -2.11
N LEU A 77 7.00 -2.35 -3.12
CA LEU A 77 6.30 -3.29 -4.00
C LEU A 77 7.27 -4.06 -4.89
N ALA A 78 8.27 -3.39 -5.48
CA ALA A 78 9.28 -4.03 -6.33
C ALA A 78 10.11 -5.06 -5.55
N ALA A 79 10.46 -4.74 -4.30
CA ALA A 79 11.15 -5.67 -3.41
C ALA A 79 10.27 -6.86 -3.02
N PHE A 80 8.99 -6.61 -2.67
CA PHE A 80 8.03 -7.66 -2.32
C PHE A 80 7.80 -8.66 -3.47
N SER A 81 7.67 -8.16 -4.70
CA SER A 81 7.47 -9.01 -5.89
C SER A 81 8.77 -9.60 -6.45
N HIS A 82 9.92 -9.32 -5.83
CA HIS A 82 11.25 -9.66 -6.35
C HIS A 82 11.52 -9.18 -7.79
N ALA A 83 10.85 -8.11 -8.22
CA ALA A 83 10.94 -7.63 -9.61
C ALA A 83 12.19 -6.77 -9.87
N ALA A 84 12.75 -6.16 -8.84
CA ALA A 84 13.96 -5.35 -8.92
C ALA A 84 14.63 -5.23 -7.55
N SER A 85 15.95 -5.02 -7.55
CA SER A 85 16.67 -4.56 -6.37
C SER A 85 16.21 -3.14 -5.97
N GLU A 86 16.47 -2.74 -4.72
CA GLU A 86 16.16 -1.38 -4.27
C GLU A 86 16.85 -0.30 -5.12
N ALA A 87 18.10 -0.54 -5.51
CA ALA A 87 18.86 0.40 -6.35
C ALA A 87 18.22 0.56 -7.74
N GLU A 88 17.84 -0.55 -8.39
CA GLU A 88 17.14 -0.53 -9.67
C GLU A 88 15.78 0.15 -9.57
N ALA A 89 15.02 -0.14 -8.51
CA ALA A 89 13.72 0.46 -8.26
C ALA A 89 13.83 1.98 -8.08
N ARG A 90 14.79 2.46 -7.29
CA ARG A 90 15.03 3.91 -7.10
C ARG A 90 15.42 4.58 -8.41
N ALA A 91 16.32 3.96 -9.19
CA ALA A 91 16.71 4.47 -10.50
C ALA A 91 15.52 4.54 -11.48
N LEU A 92 14.60 3.56 -11.43
CA LEU A 92 13.36 3.57 -12.21
C LEU A 92 12.47 4.75 -11.84
N VAL A 93 12.29 5.03 -10.54
CA VAL A 93 11.45 6.16 -10.14
C VAL A 93 12.06 7.50 -10.57
N GLU A 94 13.38 7.66 -10.43
CA GLU A 94 14.11 8.83 -10.94
C GLU A 94 13.89 9.07 -12.43
N ARG A 95 13.97 8.01 -13.24
CA ARG A 95 13.66 8.12 -14.68
C ARG A 95 12.19 8.46 -14.93
N ALA A 96 11.26 7.87 -14.18
CA ALA A 96 9.83 8.12 -14.34
C ALA A 96 9.46 9.59 -14.04
N TRP A 97 10.08 10.22 -13.04
CA TRP A 97 9.84 11.63 -12.74
C TRP A 97 10.33 12.60 -13.81
N ARG A 98 11.33 12.19 -14.60
CA ARG A 98 11.93 12.99 -15.69
C ARG A 98 11.47 12.53 -17.07
N ILE A 99 10.42 11.70 -17.14
CA ILE A 99 9.98 11.08 -18.39
C ILE A 99 9.51 12.10 -19.44
N ALA A 100 9.02 13.25 -18.99
CA ALA A 100 8.62 14.34 -19.88
C ALA A 100 9.82 15.08 -20.51
N ASP A 101 11.01 14.96 -19.93
CA ASP A 101 12.21 15.67 -20.37
C ASP A 101 13.04 14.86 -21.38
N VAL A 102 12.69 13.59 -21.61
CA VAL A 102 13.46 12.70 -22.48
C VAL A 102 12.84 12.63 -23.87
N GLU A 103 13.67 12.79 -24.91
CA GLU A 103 13.23 12.66 -26.31
C GLU A 103 12.82 11.22 -26.66
N ARG A 104 13.44 10.24 -25.99
CA ARG A 104 13.16 8.81 -26.15
C ARG A 104 13.34 8.09 -24.82
N VAL A 105 12.29 7.39 -24.38
CA VAL A 105 12.26 6.66 -23.09
C VAL A 105 13.21 5.45 -23.07
N GLY A 106 13.48 4.84 -24.23
CA GLY A 106 14.30 3.63 -24.33
C GLY A 106 13.64 2.40 -23.71
N THR A 107 14.42 1.36 -23.37
CA THR A 107 13.91 0.19 -22.66
C THR A 107 13.71 0.51 -21.17
N LEU A 108 12.48 0.37 -20.69
CA LEU A 108 12.15 0.58 -19.27
C LEU A 108 12.71 -0.55 -18.38
N PHE A 109 12.71 -1.77 -18.92
CA PHE A 109 13.27 -2.97 -18.31
C PHE A 109 14.47 -3.41 -19.14
N GLY A 110 15.68 -2.97 -18.79
CA GLY A 110 16.90 -3.43 -19.44
C GLY A 110 17.27 -4.83 -18.94
N ALA A 111 17.52 -5.78 -19.85
CA ALA A 111 17.96 -7.11 -19.51
C ALA A 111 19.33 -7.09 -18.79
N SER A 112 19.37 -7.48 -17.51
CA SER A 112 20.42 -8.33 -16.90
C SER A 112 20.27 -8.42 -15.37
N MET A 113 19.75 -9.56 -14.90
CA MET A 113 20.59 -10.46 -14.09
C MET A 113 20.38 -11.85 -14.65
N ALA A 114 21.35 -12.34 -15.43
CA ALA A 114 21.46 -13.75 -15.73
C ALA A 114 21.59 -14.49 -14.38
N ALA A 115 20.50 -15.09 -13.91
CA ALA A 115 20.60 -16.15 -12.92
C ALA A 115 21.35 -17.30 -13.60
N SER A 116 22.63 -17.44 -13.26
CA SER A 116 23.41 -18.62 -13.61
C SER A 116 22.72 -19.81 -12.94
N VAL A 117 21.92 -20.56 -13.71
CA VAL A 117 21.56 -21.92 -13.33
C VAL A 117 22.82 -22.75 -13.52
N THR A 118 23.55 -22.96 -12.44
CA THR A 118 24.54 -24.03 -12.37
C THR A 118 23.78 -25.34 -12.31
N THR A 119 23.74 -26.07 -13.42
CA THR A 119 23.39 -27.48 -13.44
C THR A 119 24.58 -28.28 -12.93
N ALA A 120 24.37 -29.06 -11.88
CA ALA A 120 25.13 -30.27 -11.57
C ALA A 120 24.16 -31.45 -11.66
#